data_AF-A0A669CPV2-F1
#
_entry.id   AF-A0A669CPV2-F1
#
_cell.length_a   1.000
_cell.length_b   1.000
_cell.length_c   1.000
_cell.angle_alpha   90.00
_cell.angle_beta   90.00
_cell.angle_gamma   90.00
#
_symmetry.space_group_name_H-M   'P 1'
#
loop_
_entity.id
_entity.type
_entity.pdbx_description
1 polymer ?
#
loop_
_entity_poly.entity_id
_entity_poly.type
_entity_poly.pdbx_seq_one_letter_code
_entity_poly.pdbx_strand_id
1 'polypeptide(L)'
;TQFILNTKAMAGFSLDLGPLKEPLGFIRVLEWVFSIFAFATIGGYTGTTHFTVSCPDKDQPVEAFFAYPFRLAMKSYCRPLCNSSSCTETYLQGDFSSSAQFFVCVGVFAFLYCTATLIVYLGYRTVYLQTSRGPVIDLLLTAAFAFLWLVSSSAWGKGLTDVKYATDPNRPVELCTSCKAGEFPSMGRLNASVIFGFLNLILWAGNCWFIYKDTPFHKDPAPPTTMEEGGAPGP
;
A
#
# COMPACT_ATOMS: atom_id res chain seq x y z
N THR A 1 41.34 15.11 -6.14
CA THR A 1 40.84 14.59 -4.85
C THR A 1 39.34 14.26 -4.85
N GLN A 2 38.51 14.98 -5.61
CA GLN A 2 37.06 14.70 -5.71
C GLN A 2 36.70 13.46 -6.56
N PHE A 3 37.58 13.07 -7.50
CA PHE A 3 37.40 11.88 -8.35
C PHE A 3 37.64 10.55 -7.61
N ILE A 4 38.47 10.54 -6.57
CA ILE A 4 38.80 9.33 -5.80
C ILE A 4 37.74 9.04 -4.72
N LEU A 5 36.97 10.04 -4.30
CA LEU A 5 35.86 9.84 -3.36
C LEU A 5 34.68 9.10 -4.02
N ASN A 6 34.43 9.35 -5.31
CA ASN A 6 33.35 8.70 -6.06
C ASN A 6 33.65 7.22 -6.35
N THR A 7 34.92 6.83 -6.44
CA THR A 7 35.30 5.44 -6.69
C THR A 7 35.12 4.56 -5.45
N LYS A 8 35.25 5.11 -4.23
CA LYS A 8 35.06 4.35 -2.98
C LYS A 8 33.60 4.00 -2.67
N ALA A 9 32.65 4.83 -3.12
CA ALA A 9 31.22 4.55 -2.99
C ALA A 9 30.74 3.45 -3.97
N MET A 10 31.48 3.21 -5.06
CA MET A 10 31.18 2.17 -6.05
C MET A 10 31.99 0.88 -5.88
N ALA A 11 33.00 0.86 -5.00
CA ALA A 11 33.91 -0.28 -4.82
C ALA A 11 33.39 -1.39 -3.88
N GLY A 12 32.18 -1.25 -3.32
CA GLY A 12 31.57 -2.26 -2.45
C GLY A 12 30.29 -2.90 -3.02
N PHE A 13 29.75 -2.37 -4.11
CA PHE A 13 28.50 -2.84 -4.69
C PHE A 13 28.77 -3.99 -5.67
N SER A 14 28.76 -5.22 -5.17
CA SER A 14 28.75 -6.42 -6.01
C SER A 14 27.34 -6.97 -6.05
N LEU A 15 26.64 -6.76 -7.18
CA LEU A 15 25.30 -7.33 -7.42
C LEU A 15 25.38 -8.85 -7.50
N ASP A 16 25.07 -9.52 -6.39
CA ASP A 16 24.82 -10.97 -6.38
C ASP A 16 23.31 -11.18 -6.33
N LEU A 17 22.74 -11.80 -7.38
CA LEU A 17 21.33 -12.16 -7.45
C LEU A 17 21.02 -13.50 -6.78
N GLY A 18 22.05 -14.21 -6.30
CA GLY A 18 21.90 -15.46 -5.53
C GLY A 18 20.88 -15.36 -4.38
N PRO A 19 20.90 -14.30 -3.55
CA PRO A 19 19.95 -14.09 -2.47
C PRO A 19 18.49 -13.87 -2.91
N LEU A 20 18.23 -13.47 -4.16
CA LEU A 20 16.84 -13.36 -4.66
C LEU A 20 16.19 -14.73 -4.91
N LYS A 21 17.02 -15.79 -5.03
CA LYS A 21 16.54 -17.17 -5.11
C LYS A 21 16.19 -17.74 -3.74
N GLU A 22 16.61 -17.09 -2.66
CA GLU A 22 16.17 -17.43 -1.31
C GLU A 22 14.72 -16.94 -1.10
N PRO A 23 13.91 -17.68 -0.34
CA PRO A 23 12.49 -17.34 -0.14
C PRO A 23 12.30 -15.92 0.43
N LEU A 24 13.27 -15.46 1.24
CA LEU A 24 13.26 -14.14 1.85
C LEU A 24 13.40 -13.02 0.81
N GLY A 25 14.36 -13.13 -0.11
CA GLY A 25 14.57 -12.15 -1.18
C GLY A 25 13.42 -12.10 -2.17
N PHE A 26 12.85 -13.27 -2.51
CA PHE A 26 11.70 -13.34 -3.40
C PHE A 26 10.46 -12.65 -2.83
N ILE A 27 10.14 -12.88 -1.55
CA ILE A 27 9.00 -12.23 -0.88
C ILE A 27 9.17 -10.72 -0.85
N ARG A 28 10.39 -10.21 -0.58
CA ARG A 28 10.69 -8.77 -0.61
C ARG A 28 10.41 -8.11 -1.96
N VAL A 29 10.71 -8.80 -3.06
CA VAL A 29 10.40 -8.31 -4.41
C VAL A 29 8.88 -8.27 -4.63
N LEU A 30 8.14 -9.26 -4.16
CA LEU A 30 6.68 -9.25 -4.24
C LEU A 30 6.05 -8.12 -3.41
N GLU A 31 6.53 -7.91 -2.18
CA GLU A 31 6.11 -6.80 -1.32
C GLU A 31 6.35 -5.45 -2.02
N TRP A 32 7.50 -5.29 -2.67
CA TRP A 32 7.84 -4.09 -3.43
C TRP A 32 6.86 -3.85 -4.59
N VAL A 33 6.60 -4.86 -5.42
CA VAL A 33 5.69 -4.75 -6.57
C VAL A 33 4.25 -4.50 -6.11
N PHE A 34 3.76 -5.22 -5.10
CA PHE A 34 2.39 -5.10 -4.64
C PHE A 34 2.16 -3.78 -3.89
N SER A 35 3.18 -3.24 -3.21
CA SER A 35 3.10 -1.90 -2.62
C SER A 35 2.88 -0.83 -3.69
N ILE A 36 3.57 -0.92 -4.84
CA ILE A 36 3.35 -0.02 -5.98
C ILE A 36 1.91 -0.11 -6.48
N PHE A 37 1.41 -1.33 -6.71
CA PHE A 37 0.03 -1.50 -7.16
C PHE A 37 -0.97 -0.95 -6.15
N ALA A 38 -0.76 -1.14 -4.85
CA ALA A 38 -1.64 -0.63 -3.80
C ALA A 38 -1.76 0.90 -3.84
N PHE A 39 -0.64 1.65 -3.77
CA PHE A 39 -0.72 3.12 -3.72
C PHE A 39 -0.99 3.77 -5.09
N ALA A 40 -0.54 3.18 -6.19
CA ALA A 40 -0.73 3.75 -7.54
C ALA A 40 -2.17 3.61 -8.03
N THR A 41 -2.87 2.53 -7.65
CA THR A 41 -4.27 2.30 -8.06
C THR A 41 -5.23 3.31 -7.42
N ILE A 42 -4.94 3.79 -6.20
CA ILE A 42 -5.73 4.79 -5.49
C ILE A 42 -5.26 6.23 -5.74
N GLY A 43 -3.94 6.51 -5.74
CA GLY A 43 -3.41 7.88 -5.73
C GLY A 43 -3.69 8.67 -7.01
N GLY A 44 -3.88 7.99 -8.14
CA GLY A 44 -4.27 8.60 -9.42
C GLY A 44 -5.70 8.29 -9.84
N TYR A 45 -6.60 8.03 -8.89
CA TYR A 45 -7.99 7.72 -9.21
C TYR A 45 -8.85 8.99 -9.36
N THR A 46 -9.61 9.03 -10.45
CA THR A 46 -10.66 10.01 -10.71
C THR A 46 -11.92 9.26 -11.12
N GLY A 47 -13.07 9.66 -10.59
CA GLY A 47 -14.38 9.09 -10.90
C GLY A 47 -15.43 10.17 -11.11
N THR A 48 -16.47 9.83 -11.87
CA THR A 48 -17.62 10.68 -12.12
C THR A 48 -18.89 9.87 -11.85
N THR A 49 -19.78 10.42 -11.03
CA THR A 49 -21.13 9.88 -10.85
C THR A 49 -22.06 10.59 -11.82
N HIS A 50 -22.81 9.82 -12.60
CA HIS A 50 -23.79 10.34 -13.54
C HIS A 50 -25.20 10.09 -12.99
N PHE A 51 -26.03 11.12 -12.98
CA PHE A 51 -27.46 10.99 -12.70
C PHE A 51 -28.24 12.00 -13.54
N THR A 52 -29.49 11.71 -13.85
CA THR A 52 -30.33 12.56 -14.68
C THR A 52 -31.48 13.12 -13.86
N VAL A 53 -31.77 14.40 -14.05
CA VAL A 53 -32.98 15.04 -13.50
C VAL A 53 -34.02 15.02 -14.60
N SER A 54 -35.12 14.29 -14.38
CA SER A 54 -36.25 14.23 -15.30
C SER A 54 -37.17 15.41 -15.04
N CYS A 55 -37.20 16.36 -15.97
CA CYS A 55 -38.09 17.51 -15.92
C CYS A 55 -39.21 17.35 -16.96
N PRO A 56 -40.35 18.03 -16.78
CA PRO A 56 -41.48 17.96 -17.72
C PRO A 56 -41.09 18.32 -19.17
N ASP A 57 -40.13 19.23 -19.34
CA ASP A 57 -39.70 19.72 -20.66
C ASP A 57 -38.57 18.88 -21.27
N LYS A 58 -37.57 18.47 -20.48
CA LYS A 58 -36.40 17.72 -20.95
C LYS A 58 -35.62 17.08 -19.79
N ASP A 59 -35.16 15.84 -19.98
CA ASP A 59 -34.20 15.19 -19.09
C ASP A 59 -32.83 15.88 -19.18
N GLN A 60 -32.28 16.31 -18.03
CA GLN A 60 -31.00 17.00 -17.95
C GLN A 60 -29.97 16.13 -17.21
N PRO A 61 -28.84 15.74 -17.85
CA PRO A 61 -27.79 14.97 -17.21
C PRO A 61 -26.93 15.85 -16.29
N VAL A 62 -26.54 15.29 -15.14
CA VAL A 62 -25.66 15.91 -14.17
C VAL A 62 -24.48 14.99 -13.89
N GLU A 63 -23.29 15.58 -13.86
CA GLU A 63 -22.04 14.88 -13.61
C GLU A 63 -21.41 15.41 -12.32
N ALA A 64 -21.24 14.54 -11.34
CA ALA A 64 -20.56 14.86 -10.09
C ALA A 64 -19.18 14.22 -10.08
N PHE A 65 -18.13 15.04 -10.13
CA PHE A 65 -16.74 14.59 -10.18
C PHE A 65 -16.16 14.42 -8.77
N PHE A 66 -15.42 13.33 -8.56
CA PHE A 66 -14.64 13.09 -7.36
C PHE A 66 -13.29 12.43 -7.71
N ALA A 67 -12.28 12.67 -6.89
CA ALA A 67 -10.93 12.14 -7.11
C ALA A 67 -10.25 11.92 -5.77
N TYR A 68 -9.12 11.21 -5.76
CA TYR A 68 -8.22 11.19 -4.60
C TYR A 68 -7.85 12.64 -4.19
N PRO A 69 -7.92 13.01 -2.90
CA PRO A 69 -8.07 12.16 -1.71
C PRO A 69 -9.53 12.00 -1.24
N PHE A 70 -10.53 11.94 -2.12
CA PHE A 70 -11.95 11.68 -1.78
C PHE A 70 -12.59 12.70 -0.82
N ARG A 71 -12.28 13.98 -1.03
CA ARG A 71 -13.00 15.10 -0.41
C ARG A 71 -14.22 15.45 -1.27
N LEU A 72 -15.33 14.76 -1.03
CA LEU A 72 -16.50 14.84 -1.90
C LEU A 72 -17.13 16.24 -1.91
N ALA A 73 -17.01 16.99 -0.80
CA ALA A 73 -17.53 18.35 -0.70
C ALA A 73 -16.65 19.42 -1.38
N MET A 74 -15.49 19.06 -1.92
CA MET A 74 -14.54 20.04 -2.47
C MET A 74 -14.97 20.61 -3.82
N LYS A 75 -15.74 19.85 -4.62
CA LYS A 75 -16.20 20.27 -5.94
C LYS A 75 -17.72 20.27 -5.98
N SER A 76 -18.32 21.44 -6.23
CA SER A 76 -19.76 21.55 -6.44
C SER A 76 -20.13 20.94 -7.80
N TYR A 77 -21.36 20.45 -7.88
CA TYR A 77 -22.03 20.11 -9.13
C TYR A 77 -23.33 20.89 -9.23
N CYS A 78 -23.66 21.26 -10.48
CA CYS A 78 -24.81 22.07 -10.84
C CYS A 78 -26.03 21.17 -10.97
N ARG A 79 -26.95 21.24 -10.00
CA ARG A 79 -28.23 20.53 -10.04
C ARG A 79 -29.30 21.43 -10.67
N PRO A 80 -29.81 21.11 -11.86
CA PRO A 80 -30.78 21.98 -12.54
C PRO A 80 -32.12 22.01 -11.81
N LEU A 81 -32.78 23.17 -11.79
CA LEU A 81 -34.16 23.28 -11.34
C LEU A 81 -35.10 23.17 -12.55
N CYS A 82 -36.15 22.35 -12.47
CA CYS A 82 -37.10 22.22 -13.59
C CYS A 82 -37.94 23.49 -13.86
N ASN A 83 -37.91 24.48 -12.96
CA ASN A 83 -38.73 25.70 -13.07
C ASN A 83 -38.02 26.88 -13.76
N SER A 84 -36.70 26.78 -14.01
CA SER A 84 -35.89 27.86 -14.58
C SER A 84 -34.55 27.32 -15.06
N SER A 85 -33.90 27.94 -16.04
CA SER A 85 -32.55 27.55 -16.53
C SER A 85 -31.41 27.75 -15.51
N SER A 86 -31.75 28.01 -14.25
CA SER A 86 -30.83 28.14 -13.13
C SER A 86 -30.55 26.77 -12.51
N CYS A 87 -29.35 26.63 -11.94
CA CYS A 87 -28.99 25.45 -11.16
C CYS A 87 -28.63 25.80 -9.73
N THR A 88 -28.97 24.91 -8.82
CA THR A 88 -28.48 24.97 -7.43
C THR A 88 -27.13 24.29 -7.38
N GLU A 89 -26.12 25.00 -6.88
CA GLU A 89 -24.85 24.36 -6.54
C GLU A 89 -25.04 23.46 -5.33
N THR A 90 -24.73 22.18 -5.52
CA THR A 90 -24.78 21.17 -4.46
C THR A 90 -23.46 20.41 -4.41
N TYR A 91 -23.21 19.77 -3.27
CA TYR A 91 -21.95 19.11 -2.97
C TYR A 91 -22.21 17.65 -2.63
N LEU A 92 -21.32 16.76 -3.07
CA LEU A 92 -21.34 15.39 -2.60
C LEU A 92 -20.93 15.39 -1.11
N GLN A 93 -21.62 14.62 -0.29
CA GLN A 93 -21.43 14.61 1.15
C GLN A 93 -20.41 13.55 1.56
N GLY A 94 -19.40 13.95 2.34
CA GLY A 94 -18.41 13.04 2.93
C GLY A 94 -16.95 13.49 2.73
N ASP A 95 -16.14 13.29 3.76
CA ASP A 95 -14.68 13.41 3.67
C ASP A 95 -14.04 12.08 4.08
N PHE A 96 -13.47 11.38 3.10
CA PHE A 96 -12.80 10.09 3.29
C PHE A 96 -11.28 10.18 3.07
N SER A 97 -10.74 11.40 3.13
CA SER A 97 -9.34 11.67 2.81
C SER A 97 -8.34 11.10 3.78
N SER A 98 -8.67 11.07 5.07
CA SER A 98 -7.78 10.53 6.10
C SER A 98 -7.46 9.05 5.86
N SER A 99 -8.46 8.20 5.64
CA SER A 99 -8.29 6.77 5.39
C SER A 99 -7.49 6.51 4.11
N ALA A 100 -7.80 7.23 3.03
CA ALA A 100 -7.12 7.09 1.75
C ALA A 100 -5.65 7.55 1.81
N GLN A 101 -5.38 8.68 2.47
CA GLN A 101 -4.04 9.22 2.64
C GLN A 101 -3.19 8.33 3.54
N PHE A 102 -3.76 7.82 4.64
CA PHE A 102 -3.08 6.88 5.51
C PHE A 102 -2.65 5.62 4.76
N PHE A 103 -3.53 5.03 3.96
CA PHE A 103 -3.21 3.86 3.12
C PHE A 103 -2.11 4.13 2.09
N VAL A 104 -2.19 5.25 1.37
CA VAL A 104 -1.12 5.65 0.42
C VAL A 104 0.20 5.87 1.12
N CYS A 105 0.19 6.53 2.28
CA CYS A 105 1.37 6.83 3.06
C CYS A 105 2.09 5.53 3.51
N VAL A 106 1.34 4.57 4.04
CA VAL A 106 1.87 3.24 4.40
C VAL A 106 2.47 2.55 3.17
N GLY A 107 1.78 2.56 2.03
CA GLY A 107 2.27 1.97 0.79
C GLY A 107 3.58 2.60 0.27
N VAL A 108 3.70 3.93 0.34
CA VAL A 108 4.92 4.64 -0.08
C VAL A 108 6.09 4.33 0.85
N PHE A 109 5.88 4.32 2.17
CA PHE A 109 6.93 3.95 3.12
C PHE A 109 7.34 2.48 2.99
N ALA A 110 6.39 1.57 2.76
CA ALA A 110 6.66 0.17 2.49
C ALA A 110 7.53 0.01 1.22
N PHE A 111 7.20 0.72 0.14
CA PHE A 111 7.98 0.73 -1.10
C PHE A 111 9.42 1.23 -0.87
N LEU A 112 9.59 2.35 -0.15
CA LEU A 112 10.92 2.90 0.16
C LEU A 112 11.73 1.94 1.04
N TYR A 113 11.08 1.31 2.02
CA TYR A 113 11.70 0.30 2.87
C TYR A 113 12.18 -0.91 2.06
N CYS A 114 11.33 -1.51 1.23
CA CYS A 114 11.70 -2.64 0.39
C CYS A 114 12.83 -2.26 -0.57
N THR A 115 12.83 -1.04 -1.13
CA THR A 115 13.90 -0.56 -1.99
C THR A 115 15.24 -0.47 -1.23
N ALA A 116 15.22 0.13 -0.03
CA ALA A 116 16.42 0.24 0.79
C ALA A 116 16.95 -1.13 1.24
N THR A 117 16.08 -2.03 1.68
CA THR A 117 16.47 -3.38 2.08
C THR A 117 17.01 -4.17 0.90
N LEU A 118 16.38 -4.14 -0.27
CA LEU A 118 16.90 -4.79 -1.49
C LEU A 118 18.29 -4.28 -1.87
N ILE A 119 18.54 -2.96 -1.80
CA ILE A 119 19.87 -2.39 -2.06
C ILE A 119 20.90 -2.90 -1.06
N VAL A 120 20.57 -2.97 0.23
CA VAL A 120 21.46 -3.49 1.28
C VAL A 120 21.72 -4.99 1.10
N TYR A 121 20.69 -5.78 0.82
CA TYR A 121 20.77 -7.22 0.63
C TYR A 121 21.61 -7.60 -0.61
N LEU A 122 21.41 -6.90 -1.73
CA LEU A 122 22.12 -7.16 -2.98
C LEU A 122 23.51 -6.54 -3.03
N GLY A 123 23.71 -5.38 -2.39
CA GLY A 123 24.93 -4.58 -2.50
C GLY A 123 25.91 -4.74 -1.36
N TYR A 124 25.46 -5.04 -0.15
CA TYR A 124 26.27 -5.02 1.07
C TYR A 124 26.10 -6.28 1.93
N ARG A 125 26.09 -7.45 1.26
CA ARG A 125 25.91 -8.76 1.91
C ARG A 125 26.86 -8.99 3.09
N THR A 126 28.10 -8.51 2.99
CA THR A 126 29.13 -8.62 4.04
C THR A 126 28.81 -7.79 5.29
N VAL A 127 28.10 -6.67 5.14
CA VAL A 127 27.66 -5.82 6.28
C VAL A 127 26.44 -6.43 6.96
N TYR A 128 25.54 -7.05 6.19
CA TYR A 128 24.33 -7.68 6.72
C TYR A 128 24.67 -8.91 7.59
N LEU A 129 25.66 -9.71 7.19
CA LEU A 129 26.04 -10.94 7.88
C LEU A 129 26.95 -10.73 9.10
N GLN A 130 27.72 -9.64 9.16
CA GLN A 130 28.68 -9.42 10.27
C GLN A 130 28.05 -8.91 11.56
N THR A 131 26.79 -8.46 11.55
CA THR A 131 26.10 -7.99 12.76
C THR A 131 24.85 -8.81 13.05
N SER A 132 24.82 -9.50 14.20
CA SER A 132 23.66 -10.29 14.64
C SER A 132 22.39 -9.44 14.90
N ARG A 133 22.52 -8.11 14.90
CA ARG A 133 21.43 -7.14 15.10
C ARG A 133 20.61 -6.86 13.84
N GLY A 134 21.15 -7.11 12.65
CA GLY A 134 20.46 -6.83 11.37
C GLY A 134 19.12 -7.57 11.25
N PRO A 135 19.11 -8.92 11.38
CA PRO A 135 17.88 -9.72 11.29
C PRO A 135 16.81 -9.35 12.33
N VAL A 136 17.21 -8.95 13.53
CA VAL A 136 16.26 -8.55 14.59
C VAL A 136 15.59 -7.22 14.27
N ILE A 137 16.35 -6.24 13.76
CA ILE A 137 15.79 -4.96 13.32
C ILE A 137 14.86 -5.15 12.12
N ASP A 138 15.27 -5.98 11.15
CA ASP A 138 14.43 -6.31 9.98
C ASP A 138 13.13 -6.97 10.42
N LEU A 139 13.17 -7.90 11.39
CA LEU A 139 11.97 -8.52 11.95
C LEU A 139 11.02 -7.49 12.58
N LEU A 140 11.54 -6.59 13.41
CA LEU A 140 10.72 -5.55 14.08
C LEU A 140 10.07 -4.60 13.08
N LEU A 141 10.82 -4.14 12.08
CA LEU A 141 10.30 -3.25 11.04
C LEU A 141 9.27 -3.97 10.17
N THR A 142 9.52 -5.23 9.82
CA THR A 142 8.58 -6.05 9.03
C THR A 142 7.27 -6.28 9.78
N ALA A 143 7.35 -6.58 11.08
CA ALA A 143 6.17 -6.74 11.93
C ALA A 143 5.39 -5.43 12.07
N ALA A 144 6.08 -4.29 12.22
CA ALA A 144 5.44 -2.98 12.27
C ALA A 144 4.71 -2.65 10.97
N PHE A 145 5.31 -2.93 9.81
CA PHE A 145 4.67 -2.73 8.52
C PHE A 145 3.52 -3.71 8.29
N ALA A 146 3.60 -4.97 8.73
CA ALA A 146 2.48 -5.90 8.70
C ALA A 146 1.27 -5.33 9.47
N PHE A 147 1.51 -4.81 10.68
CA PHE A 147 0.46 -4.14 11.45
C PHE A 147 -0.09 -2.90 10.74
N LEU A 148 0.77 -2.05 10.18
CA LEU A 148 0.35 -0.87 9.42
C LEU A 148 -0.49 -1.24 8.19
N TRP A 149 -0.12 -2.30 7.46
CA TRP A 149 -0.91 -2.81 6.33
C TRP A 149 -2.27 -3.31 6.78
N LEU A 150 -2.37 -4.01 7.93
CA LEU A 150 -3.65 -4.43 8.48
C LEU A 150 -4.57 -3.25 8.78
N VAL A 151 -4.08 -2.28 9.57
CA VAL A 151 -4.90 -1.13 10.00
C VAL A 151 -5.26 -0.25 8.82
N SER A 152 -4.30 0.06 7.95
CA SER A 152 -4.54 0.93 6.79
C SER A 152 -5.45 0.29 5.74
N SER A 153 -5.28 -1.00 5.43
CA SER A 153 -6.16 -1.71 4.49
C SER A 153 -7.58 -1.83 5.02
N SER A 154 -7.75 -2.03 6.33
CA SER A 154 -9.07 -2.08 6.98
C SER A 154 -9.75 -0.70 6.96
N ALA A 155 -9.01 0.35 7.33
CA ALA A 155 -9.50 1.72 7.30
C ALA A 155 -9.88 2.16 5.89
N TRP A 156 -9.06 1.81 4.90
CA TRP A 156 -9.35 2.09 3.50
C TRP A 156 -10.49 1.23 2.94
N GLY A 157 -10.60 -0.04 3.32
CA GLY A 157 -11.73 -0.90 2.94
C GLY A 157 -13.08 -0.34 3.40
N LYS A 158 -13.14 0.18 4.64
CA LYS A 158 -14.32 0.91 5.12
C LYS A 158 -14.52 2.23 4.38
N GLY A 159 -13.45 3.02 4.22
CA GLY A 159 -13.50 4.30 3.50
C GLY A 159 -13.99 4.15 2.06
N LEU A 160 -13.55 3.10 1.35
CA LEU A 160 -14.02 2.77 0.01
C LEU A 160 -15.51 2.41 -0.01
N THR A 161 -15.97 1.66 0.98
CA THR A 161 -17.41 1.34 1.10
C THR A 161 -18.22 2.61 1.27
N ASP A 162 -17.72 3.56 2.08
CA ASP A 162 -18.39 4.85 2.29
C ASP A 162 -18.32 5.76 1.05
N VAL A 163 -17.21 5.74 0.29
CA VAL A 163 -17.10 6.43 -1.00
C VAL A 163 -18.12 5.87 -1.99
N LYS A 164 -18.21 4.55 -2.14
CA LYS A 164 -19.23 3.92 -3.01
C LYS A 164 -20.64 4.31 -2.60
N TYR A 165 -20.92 4.27 -1.30
CA TYR A 165 -22.21 4.67 -0.76
C TYR A 165 -22.53 6.16 -1.01
N ALA A 166 -21.56 7.05 -0.85
CA ALA A 166 -21.74 8.49 -1.05
C ALA A 166 -21.81 8.89 -2.53
N THR A 167 -21.23 8.09 -3.42
CA THR A 167 -21.20 8.30 -4.89
C THR A 167 -22.25 7.49 -5.64
N ASP A 168 -23.14 6.78 -4.92
CA ASP A 168 -24.19 5.96 -5.51
C ASP A 168 -25.24 6.86 -6.20
N PRO A 169 -25.51 6.67 -7.50
CA PRO A 169 -26.48 7.46 -8.25
C PRO A 169 -27.93 7.25 -7.81
N ASN A 170 -28.26 6.21 -7.03
CA ASN A 170 -29.60 5.99 -6.47
C ASN A 170 -29.91 6.90 -5.28
N ARG A 171 -28.89 7.39 -4.57
CA ARG A 171 -29.09 8.26 -3.40
C ARG A 171 -29.69 9.62 -3.74
N PRO A 172 -29.22 10.36 -4.77
CA PRO A 172 -29.91 11.57 -5.20
C PRO A 172 -31.32 11.27 -5.74
N VAL A 173 -31.60 10.07 -6.26
CA VAL A 173 -32.94 9.64 -6.69
C VAL A 173 -33.92 9.50 -5.52
N GLU A 174 -33.48 8.97 -4.38
CA GLU A 174 -34.33 8.89 -3.18
C GLU A 174 -34.73 10.28 -2.64
N LEU A 175 -33.85 11.27 -2.79
CA LEU A 175 -34.12 12.66 -2.38
C LEU A 175 -34.87 13.48 -3.46
N CYS A 176 -35.04 12.94 -4.68
CA CYS A 176 -35.59 13.63 -5.82
C CYS A 176 -36.57 12.74 -6.56
N THR A 177 -37.87 12.99 -6.39
CA THR A 177 -38.97 12.20 -6.98
C THR A 177 -38.93 12.12 -8.51
N SER A 178 -38.17 13.01 -9.17
CA SER A 178 -38.04 13.05 -10.62
C SER A 178 -36.61 12.77 -11.12
N CYS A 179 -35.73 12.20 -10.32
CA CYS A 179 -34.37 11.87 -10.75
C CYS A 179 -34.26 10.39 -11.17
N LYS A 180 -33.39 10.08 -12.13
CA LYS A 180 -33.06 8.70 -12.53
C LYS A 180 -31.56 8.46 -12.35
N ALA A 181 -31.21 7.28 -11.85
CA ALA A 181 -29.82 6.88 -11.71
C ALA A 181 -29.18 6.70 -13.10
N GLY A 182 -28.00 7.29 -13.30
CA GLY A 182 -27.21 7.13 -14.51
C GLY A 182 -26.18 6.01 -14.37
N GLU A 183 -25.09 6.12 -15.13
CA GLU A 183 -23.99 5.16 -15.07
C GLU A 183 -23.25 5.23 -13.73
N PHE A 184 -22.92 4.05 -13.21
CA PHE A 184 -22.13 3.92 -11.99
C PHE A 184 -20.64 4.21 -12.29
N PRO A 185 -19.94 4.92 -11.39
CA PRO A 185 -18.51 5.14 -11.53
C PRO A 185 -17.74 3.81 -11.52
N SER A 186 -16.69 3.72 -12.34
CA SER A 186 -15.84 2.52 -12.41
C SER A 186 -14.99 2.38 -11.13
N MET A 187 -15.41 1.49 -10.23
CA MET A 187 -14.77 1.29 -8.92
C MET A 187 -13.67 0.21 -8.92
N GLY A 188 -13.37 -0.39 -10.07
CA GLY A 188 -12.45 -1.53 -10.19
C GLY A 188 -11.04 -1.24 -9.64
N ARG A 189 -10.48 -0.07 -9.95
CA ARG A 189 -9.15 0.35 -9.45
C ARG A 189 -9.12 0.48 -7.92
N LEU A 190 -10.18 1.01 -7.33
CA LEU A 190 -10.27 1.15 -5.87
C LEU A 190 -10.48 -0.21 -5.19
N ASN A 191 -11.28 -1.10 -5.77
CA ASN A 191 -11.41 -2.47 -5.27
C ASN A 191 -10.06 -3.21 -5.31
N ALA A 192 -9.33 -3.09 -6.41
CA ALA A 192 -8.00 -3.66 -6.55
C ALA A 192 -7.04 -3.12 -5.49
N SER A 193 -7.09 -1.82 -5.17
CA SER A 193 -6.24 -1.22 -4.14
C SER A 193 -6.41 -1.88 -2.77
N VAL A 194 -7.65 -2.19 -2.36
CA VAL A 194 -7.94 -2.87 -1.08
C VAL A 194 -7.40 -4.30 -1.10
N ILE A 195 -7.58 -5.02 -2.22
CA ILE A 195 -7.05 -6.38 -2.39
C ILE A 195 -5.53 -6.37 -2.29
N PHE A 196 -4.84 -5.46 -3.00
CA PHE A 196 -3.38 -5.33 -2.91
C PHE A 196 -2.92 -4.94 -1.50
N GLY A 197 -3.70 -4.18 -0.75
CA GLY A 197 -3.43 -3.89 0.67
C GLY A 197 -3.41 -5.16 1.54
N PHE A 198 -4.43 -6.00 1.43
CA PHE A 198 -4.48 -7.27 2.17
C PHE A 198 -3.47 -8.30 1.66
N LEU A 199 -3.16 -8.32 0.36
CA LEU A 199 -2.08 -9.15 -0.16
C LEU A 199 -0.72 -8.73 0.42
N ASN A 200 -0.45 -7.43 0.53
CA ASN A 200 0.74 -6.95 1.25
C ASN A 200 0.71 -7.40 2.71
N LEU A 201 -0.40 -7.28 3.44
CA LEU A 201 -0.48 -7.80 4.82
C LEU A 201 -0.02 -9.27 4.91
N ILE A 202 -0.53 -10.13 4.03
CA ILE A 202 -0.17 -11.56 4.02
C ILE A 202 1.32 -11.75 3.72
N LEU A 203 1.86 -11.02 2.74
CA LEU A 203 3.29 -11.08 2.41
C LEU A 203 4.16 -10.65 3.58
N TRP A 204 3.89 -9.49 4.17
CA TRP A 204 4.67 -8.94 5.27
C TRP A 204 4.57 -9.81 6.55
N ALA A 205 3.38 -10.34 6.86
CA ALA A 205 3.20 -11.27 7.97
C ALA A 205 3.91 -12.62 7.71
N GLY A 206 3.81 -13.14 6.48
CA GLY A 206 4.52 -14.35 6.06
C GLY A 206 6.03 -14.16 6.10
N ASN A 207 6.52 -12.99 5.72
CA ASN A 207 7.94 -12.66 5.75
C ASN A 207 8.49 -12.62 7.18
N CYS A 208 7.71 -12.15 8.16
CA CYS A 208 8.08 -12.21 9.58
C CYS A 208 8.43 -13.63 10.03
N TRP A 209 7.68 -14.64 9.57
CA TRP A 209 7.95 -16.04 9.90
C TRP A 209 9.29 -16.53 9.33
N PHE A 210 9.62 -16.14 8.08
CA PHE A 210 10.90 -16.51 7.48
C PHE A 210 12.07 -15.83 8.19
N ILE A 211 11.97 -14.53 8.48
CA ILE A 211 12.99 -13.77 9.21
C ILE A 211 13.16 -14.33 10.63
N TYR A 212 12.06 -14.66 11.32
CA TYR A 212 12.09 -15.20 12.68
C TYR A 212 12.96 -16.46 12.78
N LYS A 213 12.87 -17.37 11.81
CA LYS A 213 13.71 -18.59 11.78
C LYS A 213 15.20 -18.30 11.66
N ASP A 214 15.58 -17.16 11.08
CA ASP A 214 16.98 -16.74 10.96
C ASP A 214 17.49 -15.97 12.19
N THR A 215 16.60 -15.56 13.10
CA THR A 215 16.99 -14.86 14.33
C THR A 215 17.60 -15.78 15.39
N PRO A 216 18.47 -15.25 16.29
CA PRO A 216 19.05 -16.03 17.39
C PRO A 216 18.02 -16.61 18.36
N PHE A 217 16.77 -16.14 18.35
CA PHE A 217 15.69 -16.62 19.20
C PHE A 217 15.22 -18.04 18.83
N HIS A 218 15.46 -18.46 17.58
CA HIS A 218 15.04 -19.76 17.07
C HIS A 218 16.21 -20.71 16.74
N LYS A 219 17.44 -20.20 16.62
CA LYS A 219 18.62 -21.05 16.44
C LYS A 219 18.99 -21.70 17.77
N ASP A 220 19.11 -23.03 17.78
CA ASP A 220 19.60 -23.76 18.95
C ASP A 220 20.95 -23.17 19.40
N PRO A 221 21.20 -23.03 20.72
CA PRO A 221 22.52 -22.70 21.20
C PRO A 221 23.49 -23.73 20.65
N ALA A 222 24.50 -23.28 19.90
CA ALA A 222 25.52 -24.15 19.36
C ALA A 222 26.07 -25.04 20.50
N PRO A 223 26.15 -26.38 20.30
CA PRO A 223 26.77 -27.23 21.30
C PRO A 223 28.19 -26.70 21.57
N PRO A 224 28.61 -26.62 22.85
CA PRO A 224 29.95 -26.16 23.17
C PRO A 224 30.96 -27.03 22.41
N THR A 225 31.83 -26.38 21.63
CA THR A 225 32.96 -27.03 20.98
C THR A 225 33.76 -27.75 22.05
N THR A 226 33.67 -29.08 22.08
CA THR A 226 34.56 -29.94 22.84
C THR A 226 35.99 -29.62 22.43
N MET A 227 36.72 -28.97 23.34
CA MET A 227 38.18 -28.99 23.30
C MET A 227 38.60 -30.44 23.48
N GLU A 228 38.92 -31.13 22.39
CA GLU A 228 39.68 -32.38 22.48
C GLU A 228 41.07 -32.02 23.00
N GLU A 229 41.23 -32.16 24.32
CA GLU A 229 42.52 -32.19 24.99
C GLU A 229 43.28 -33.39 24.44
N GLY A 230 44.38 -33.09 23.73
CA GLY A 230 45.19 -34.06 23.02
C GLY A 230 45.64 -35.20 23.92
N GLY A 231 45.24 -36.42 23.55
CA GLY A 231 45.60 -37.65 24.22
C GLY A 231 47.10 -37.90 24.21
N ALA A 232 47.63 -38.23 25.39
CA ALA A 232 48.85 -39.00 25.52
C ALA A 232 48.55 -40.48 25.23
N PRO A 233 49.47 -41.19 24.53
CA PRO A 233 49.62 -42.62 24.72
C PRO A 233 51.00 -42.93 25.32
N GLY A 234 51.01 -43.68 26.42
CA GLY A 234 52.18 -44.48 26.84
C GLY A 234 52.45 -45.62 25.84
N PRO A 235 53.47 -46.47 26.07
CA PRO A 235 54.10 -46.85 27.35
C PRO A 235 55.47 -46.23 27.62
#